data_AF-A0A349NZS6-F1
#
_entry.id   AF-A0A349NZS6-F1
#
_cell.length_a   1.000
_cell.length_b   1.000
_cell.length_c   1.000
_cell.angle_alpha   90.00
_cell.angle_beta   90.00
_cell.angle_gamma   90.00
#
_symmetry.space_group_name_H-M   'P 1'
#
loop_
_entity.id
_entity.type
_entity.pdbx_description
1 polymer ?
#
loop_
_entity_poly.entity_id
_entity_poly.type
_entity_poly.pdbx_seq_one_letter_code
_entity_poly.pdbx_strand_id
1 'polypeptide(L)' 'MSIIEKFSDLILNPIITLLFAVAVGYFLFGLLRFIQNQDDVSAQEDGKRHMVWGVIGIFLMIAVYGILNLIGTTVGNITQ' A
#
# COMPACT_ATOMS: atom_id res chain seq x y z
N MET A 1 2.02 12.59 25.51
CA MET A 1 2.08 12.45 24.05
C MET A 1 2.51 13.77 23.42
N SER A 2 3.64 13.76 22.73
CA SER A 2 4.17 14.93 21.99
C SER A 2 3.18 15.34 20.88
N ILE A 3 3.21 16.61 20.46
CA ILE A 3 2.43 17.10 19.30
C ILE A 3 2.75 16.28 18.05
N ILE A 4 4.00 15.81 17.95
CA ILE A 4 4.50 14.96 16.85
C ILE A 4 3.79 13.59 16.84
N GLU A 5 3.57 12.99 18.01
CA GLU A 5 2.88 11.70 18.14
C GLU A 5 1.41 11.83 17.75
N LYS A 6 0.74 12.90 18.21
CA LYS A 6 -0.66 13.18 17.81
C LYS A 6 -0.78 13.38 16.29
N PHE A 7 0.16 14.07 15.67
CA PHE A 7 0.15 14.27 14.22
C PHE A 7 0.30 12.94 13.47
N SER A 8 1.22 12.08 13.90
CA SER A 8 1.41 10.76 13.31
C SER A 8 0.16 9.89 13.46
N ASP A 9 -0.43 9.85 14.65
CA ASP A 9 -1.57 8.98 14.94
C ASP A 9 -2.87 9.43 14.28
N LEU A 10 -3.12 10.74 14.19
CA LEU A 10 -4.36 11.27 13.62
C LEU A 10 -4.32 11.46 12.10
N ILE A 11 -3.13 11.60 11.50
CA ILE A 11 -3.02 11.91 10.07
C ILE A 11 -2.28 10.80 9.32
N LEU A 12 -1.10 10.41 9.78
CA LEU A 12 -0.26 9.46 9.04
C LEU A 12 -0.89 8.06 9.02
N ASN A 13 -1.28 7.52 10.18
CA ASN A 13 -1.84 6.17 10.29
C ASN A 13 -3.15 5.98 9.49
N PRO A 14 -4.13 6.91 9.54
CA PRO A 14 -5.35 6.81 8.73
C PRO A 14 -5.08 6.88 7.24
N ILE A 15 -4.16 7.75 6.80
CA ILE A 15 -3.80 7.86 5.37
C ILE A 15 -3.15 6.58 4.86
N ILE A 16 -2.20 6.02 5.61
CA ILE A 16 -1.55 4.75 5.25
C ILE A 16 -2.60 3.64 5.13
N THR A 17 -3.51 3.56 6.11
CA THR A 17 -4.59 2.56 6.12
C THR A 17 -5.53 2.72 4.92
N LEU A 18 -5.92 3.96 4.60
CA LEU A 18 -6.78 4.27 3.46
C LEU A 18 -6.11 3.89 2.14
N LEU A 19 -4.86 4.30 1.95
CA LEU A 19 -4.11 3.99 0.73
C LEU A 19 -3.88 2.47 0.59
N PHE A 20 -3.70 1.74 1.69
CA PHE A 20 -3.58 0.28 1.66
C PHE A 20 -4.89 -0.37 1.21
N ALA A 21 -6.03 0.08 1.75
CA ALA A 21 -7.35 -0.39 1.33
C ALA A 21 -7.60 -0.12 -0.16
N VAL A 22 -7.20 1.04 -0.67
CA VAL A 22 -7.30 1.38 -2.10
C VAL A 22 -6.39 0.49 -2.95
N ALA A 23 -5.14 0.27 -2.54
CA ALA A 23 -4.19 -0.57 -3.29
C ALA A 23 -4.69 -2.02 -3.39
N VAL A 24 -5.17 -2.59 -2.28
CA VAL A 24 -5.76 -3.94 -2.26
C VAL A 24 -7.04 -3.98 -3.08
N GLY A 25 -7.91 -2.97 -2.96
CA GLY A 25 -9.14 -2.87 -3.76
C GLY A 25 -8.85 -2.83 -5.26
N TYR A 26 -7.84 -2.07 -5.69
CA TYR A 26 -7.43 -1.98 -7.09
C TYR A 26 -6.82 -3.29 -7.61
N PHE A 27 -6.02 -3.96 -6.77
CA PHE A 27 -5.51 -5.29 -7.06
C PHE A 27 -6.64 -6.31 -7.27
N LEU A 28 -7.61 -6.36 -6.34
CA LEU A 28 -8.77 -7.25 -6.42
C LEU A 28 -9.65 -6.93 -7.62
N PHE A 29 -9.85 -5.65 -7.94
CA PHE A 29 -10.57 -5.24 -9.15
C PHE A 29 -9.87 -5.76 -10.42
N GLY A 30 -8.54 -5.61 -10.50
CA GLY A 30 -7.75 -6.16 -11.60
C GLY A 30 -7.85 -7.68 -11.71
N LEU A 31 -7.82 -8.38 -10.58
CA LEU A 31 -7.98 -9.84 -10.51
C LEU A 31 -9.37 -10.29 -10.99
N LEU A 32 -10.43 -9.62 -10.54
CA LEU A 32 -11.79 -9.92 -11.00
C LEU A 32 -11.93 -9.67 -12.50
N ARG A 33 -11.40 -8.55 -13.01
CA ARG A 33 -11.39 -8.24 -14.44
C ARG A 33 -10.63 -9.29 -15.25
N PHE A 34 -9.50 -9.76 -14.74
CA PHE A 34 -8.69 -10.80 -15.37
C PHE A 34 -9.42 -12.15 -15.43
N ILE A 35 -10.11 -12.55 -14.36
CA ILE A 35 -10.85 -13.82 -14.29
C ILE A 35 -12.12 -13.77 -15.14
N GLN A 36 -12.83 -12.63 -15.19
CA GLN A 36 -14.09 -12.49 -15.94
C GLN A 36 -13.89 -12.44 -17.46
N ASN A 37 -12.75 -11.95 -17.94
CA ASN A 37 -12.49 -11.77 -19.36
C ASN A 37 -11.44 -12.76 -19.90
N GLN A 38 -11.53 -14.02 -19.50
CA GLN A 38 -10.57 -15.05 -19.93
C GLN A 38 -10.59 -15.31 -21.44
N ASP A 39 -11.71 -15.03 -22.10
CA ASP A 39 -11.91 -15.30 -23.53
C ASP A 39 -11.44 -14.14 -24.43
N ASP A 40 -11.11 -12.98 -23.84
CA ASP A 40 -10.65 -11.78 -24.56
C ASP A 40 -9.22 -11.40 -24.12
N VAL A 41 -8.28 -11.60 -25.04
CA VAL A 41 -6.85 -11.33 -24.82
C VAL A 41 -6.60 -9.87 -24.44
N SER A 42 -7.35 -8.92 -25.01
CA SER A 42 -7.17 -7.49 -24.74
C SER A 42 -7.64 -7.11 -23.33
N ALA A 43 -8.80 -7.63 -22.92
CA ALA A 43 -9.34 -7.42 -21.58
C ALA A 43 -8.50 -8.15 -20.51
N GLN A 44 -7.86 -9.27 -20.88
CA GLN A 44 -6.91 -9.96 -20.04
C GLN A 44 -5.66 -9.11 -19.77
N GLU A 45 -5.08 -8.49 -20.81
CA GLU A 45 -3.94 -7.58 -20.65
C GLU A 45 -4.28 -6.37 -19.77
N ASP A 46 -5.47 -5.81 -19.94
CA ASP A 46 -5.95 -4.73 -19.09
C ASP A 46 -6.08 -5.17 -17.63
N GLY A 47 -6.66 -6.35 -17.36
CA GLY A 47 -6.73 -6.92 -16.01
C GLY A 47 -5.36 -7.10 -15.37
N LYS A 48 -4.38 -7.61 -16.15
CA LYS A 48 -2.98 -7.72 -15.70
C LYS A 48 -2.39 -6.36 -15.34
N ARG A 49 -2.61 -5.33 -16.16
CA ARG A 49 -2.12 -3.97 -15.87
C ARG A 49 -2.67 -3.45 -14.55
N HIS A 50 -3.96 -3.67 -14.27
CA HIS A 50 -4.58 -3.27 -13.00
C HIS A 50 -4.01 -4.03 -11.80
N MET A 51 -3.77 -5.35 -11.94
CA MET A 51 -3.10 -6.14 -10.90
C MET A 51 -1.69 -5.60 -10.60
N VAL A 52 -0.91 -5.27 -11.63
CA VAL A 52 0.46 -4.72 -11.47
C VAL A 52 0.43 -3.39 -10.71
N TRP A 53 -0.47 -2.47 -11.05
CA TRP A 53 -0.63 -1.21 -10.31
C TRP A 53 -0.99 -1.45 -8.83
N GLY A 54 -1.86 -2.43 -8.55
CA GLY A 54 -2.18 -2.83 -7.18
C GLY A 54 -0.97 -3.39 -6.43
N VAL A 55 -0.17 -4.26 -7.06
CA VAL A 55 1.07 -4.82 -6.49
C VAL A 55 2.10 -3.72 -6.20
N ILE A 56 2.27 -2.76 -7.11
CA ILE A 56 3.16 -1.60 -6.88
C ILE A 56 2.68 -0.81 -5.65
N GLY A 57 1.38 -0.58 -5.51
CA GLY A 57 0.80 0.08 -4.34
C GLY A 57 1.10 -0.65 -3.03
N ILE A 58 0.93 -1.98 -3.01
CA ILE A 58 1.24 -2.82 -1.84
C ILE A 58 2.74 -2.81 -1.53
N PHE A 59 3.59 -2.90 -2.57
CA PHE A 59 5.04 -2.85 -2.41
C PHE A 59 5.50 -1.53 -1.77
N LEU A 60 4.95 -0.40 -2.22
CA LEU A 60 5.25 0.91 -1.62
C LEU A 60 4.86 0.96 -0.13
N MET A 61 3.73 0.34 0.26
CA MET A 61 3.35 0.27 1.67
C MET A 61 4.36 -0.48 2.54
N ILE A 62 4.82 -1.64 2.04
CA ILE A 62 5.83 -2.43 2.73
C ILE A 62 7.14 -1.65 2.81
N ALA A 63 7.53 -0.97 1.73
CA ALA A 63 8.74 -0.15 1.69
C ALA A 63 8.69 1.02 2.68
N VAL A 64 7.59 1.77 2.71
CA VAL A 64 7.40 2.89 3.64
C VAL A 64 7.41 2.40 5.09
N TYR A 65 6.68 1.33 5.40
CA TYR A 65 6.67 0.76 6.76
C TYR A 65 8.06 0.26 7.18
N GLY A 66 8.80 -0.37 6.26
CA GLY A 66 10.19 -0.78 6.49
C GLY A 66 11.11 0.40 6.78
N ILE A 67 10.99 1.48 6.02
CA ILE A 67 11.78 2.71 6.22
C ILE A 67 11.42 3.38 7.55
N LEU A 68 10.13 3.50 7.89
CA LEU A 68 9.69 4.09 9.15
C LEU A 68 10.21 3.30 10.36
N ASN A 69 10.19 1.96 10.30
CA ASN A 69 10.79 1.12 11.34
C ASN A 69 12.31 1.23 11.38
N LEU A 70 12.98 1.30 10.22
CA LEU A 70 14.43 1.47 10.17
C LEU A 70 14.86 2.81 10.77
N ILE A 71 14.13 3.88 10.47
CA ILE A 71 14.37 5.21 11.06
C ILE A 71 14.05 5.18 12.54
N GLY A 72 12.92 4.60 12.96
CA GLY A 72 12.56 4.48 14.38
C GLY A 72 13.59 3.71 15.20
N THR A 73 14.15 2.64 14.63
CA THR A 73 15.21 1.84 15.27
C THR A 73 16.58 2.50 15.20
N THR A 74 16.90 3.28 14.17
CA THR A 74 18.22 3.93 14.04
C THR A 74 18.28 5.25 14.82
N VAL A 75 17.19 6.02 14.83
CA VAL A 75 17.09 7.34 15.47
C VAL A 75 16.53 7.25 16.89
N GLY A 76 15.66 6.27 17.20
CA GLY A 76 15.04 6.10 18.51
C GLY A 76 15.83 5.24 19.52
N ASN A 77 16.74 4.38 19.08
CA ASN A 77 17.51 3.49 19.98
C ASN A 77 18.75 4.14 20.63
N ILE A 78 18.97 5.45 20.47
CA ILE A 78 20.03 6.19 21.18
C ILE A 78 19.56 6.87 22.48
N THR A 79 18.30 6.67 22.88
CA THR A 79 17.79 7.16 24.17
C THR A 79 16.77 6.16 24.75
N GLN A 80 17.27 5.00 25.16
CA GLN A 80 16.81 4.39 26.41
C GLN A 80 17.84 4.71 27.49
#